data_AF-A0A1J5HN34-F1
#
_entry.id   AF-A0A1J5HN34-F1
#
_cell.length_a   1.000
_cell.length_b   1.000
_cell.length_c   1.000
_cell.angle_alpha   90.00
_cell.angle_beta   90.00
_cell.angle_gamma   90.00
#
_symmetry.space_group_name_H-M   'P 1'
#
loop_
_entity.id
_entity.type
_entity.pdbx_description
1 polymer ?
#
loop_
_entity_poly.entity_id
_entity_poly.type
_entity_poly.pdbx_seq_one_letter_code
_entity_poly.pdbx_strand_id
1 'polypeptide(L)'
;MTILSLNPKTQPVTLPSTKPGFTIVELLVVIVVIGILAAITIVSYTGISQKAITATLQSDLDGASKQLKLYQVENSQYPTSLDANNCPTPVDAKYCLKISAGNSFDRTAYAASVNNSTNPQTFTLDATNTNTTKYRITNDSGPVAVINTGSPYIQTIATASCPSTRTQVQDARDGHTYWVQKLADNKCWMLTNLGYAGSGTNTYSDTKTLTNGTGGSATYAVASYYVTPATTNFTTEPTAPSVSADGTGQYGYLYNWCAAMGGQATAACANATTPTPDPNTNICPSGWRLPTGNGGEFTALNTAINGGSTTTDAGLIGAPWLAQRGGNWGGGFLNQGSYGFYWSSTQYSATLAYPLAFGSTSVSLANYNNKVDGYAVRCIAV
;
A
#
# COMPACT_ATOMS: atom_id res chain seq x y z
N MET A 1 88.37 20.26 -54.85
CA MET A 1 87.94 20.61 -53.47
C MET A 1 86.51 21.14 -53.62
N THR A 2 85.43 20.44 -53.31
CA THR A 2 85.17 19.47 -52.23
C THR A 2 84.08 18.50 -52.71
N ILE A 3 84.20 17.23 -52.29
CA ILE A 3 83.33 16.11 -52.62
C ILE A 3 82.02 16.28 -51.84
N LEU A 4 80.89 16.44 -52.52
CA LEU A 4 79.56 16.38 -51.88
C LEU A 4 79.11 14.91 -51.82
N SER A 5 79.41 14.30 -50.67
CA SER A 5 78.90 13.00 -50.26
C SER A 5 77.38 13.06 -50.06
N LEU A 6 76.63 12.28 -50.84
CA LEU A 6 75.20 12.05 -50.61
C LEU A 6 75.07 10.80 -49.72
N ASN A 7 74.93 11.02 -48.41
CA ASN A 7 74.54 9.99 -47.46
C ASN A 7 73.06 9.61 -47.68
N PRO A 8 72.72 8.34 -47.96
CA PRO A 8 71.33 7.90 -47.92
C PRO A 8 70.86 7.86 -46.45
N LYS A 9 69.91 8.72 -46.09
CA LYS A 9 69.20 8.60 -44.80
C LYS A 9 68.29 7.38 -44.87
N THR A 10 68.72 6.26 -44.31
CA THR A 10 67.85 5.16 -43.92
C THR A 10 66.99 5.63 -42.74
N GLN A 11 65.77 6.08 -43.02
CA GLN A 11 64.76 6.34 -41.99
C GLN A 11 64.26 4.98 -41.48
N PRO A 12 64.39 4.65 -40.18
CA PRO A 12 63.78 3.45 -39.63
C PRO A 12 62.25 3.56 -39.73
N VAL A 13 61.62 2.59 -40.40
CA VAL A 13 60.15 2.48 -40.42
C VAL A 13 59.71 2.03 -39.03
N THR A 14 59.26 2.97 -38.20
CA THR A 14 58.64 2.68 -36.91
C THR A 14 57.26 2.07 -37.17
N LEU A 15 57.14 0.75 -36.97
CA LEU A 15 55.86 0.04 -37.05
C LEU A 15 54.89 0.63 -35.99
N PRO A 16 53.64 0.94 -36.35
CA PRO A 16 52.67 1.48 -35.40
C PRO A 16 52.46 0.49 -34.25
N SER A 17 52.61 0.98 -33.01
CA SER A 17 52.33 0.24 -31.79
C SER A 17 50.91 -0.34 -31.86
N THR A 18 50.81 -1.67 -31.86
CA THR A 18 49.54 -2.40 -31.78
C THR A 18 48.85 -2.01 -30.48
N LYS A 19 47.81 -1.19 -30.58
CA LYS A 19 46.91 -0.91 -29.45
C LYS A 19 46.35 -2.27 -29.00
N PRO A 20 46.47 -2.64 -27.71
CA PRO A 20 45.83 -3.85 -27.22
C PRO A 20 44.31 -3.72 -27.48
N GLY A 21 43.75 -4.67 -28.22
CA GLY A 21 42.32 -4.74 -28.46
C GLY A 21 41.60 -5.15 -27.17
N PHE A 22 40.47 -4.49 -26.87
CA PHE A 22 39.60 -4.91 -25.78
C PHE A 22 39.10 -6.33 -26.03
N THR A 23 39.19 -7.18 -25.00
CA THR A 23 38.66 -8.54 -25.11
C THR A 23 37.13 -8.51 -25.05
N ILE A 24 36.49 -9.44 -25.76
CA ILE A 24 35.03 -9.60 -25.71
C ILE A 24 34.57 -9.86 -24.27
N VAL A 25 35.40 -10.56 -23.47
CA VAL A 25 35.11 -10.89 -22.08
C VAL A 25 35.06 -9.64 -21.19
N GLU A 26 35.99 -8.69 -21.38
CA GLU A 26 35.97 -7.42 -20.62
C GLU A 26 34.71 -6.61 -20.92
N LEU A 27 34.29 -6.53 -22.18
CA LEU A 27 33.06 -5.83 -22.55
C LEU A 27 31.82 -6.55 -21.98
N LEU A 28 31.81 -7.89 -21.98
CA LEU A 28 30.71 -8.71 -21.47
C LEU A 28 30.50 -8.51 -19.97
N VAL A 29 31.58 -8.49 -19.18
CA VAL A 29 31.47 -8.26 -17.73
C VAL A 29 30.91 -6.87 -17.44
N VAL A 30 31.34 -5.85 -18.20
CA VAL A 30 30.87 -4.47 -18.01
C VAL A 30 29.36 -4.34 -18.24
N ILE A 31 28.83 -4.93 -19.33
CA ILE A 31 27.38 -4.86 -19.60
C ILE A 31 26.55 -5.61 -18.55
N VAL A 32 27.07 -6.72 -18.02
CA VAL A 32 26.42 -7.48 -16.94
C VAL A 32 26.39 -6.66 -15.65
N VAL A 33 27.51 -6.04 -15.29
CA VAL A 33 27.59 -5.18 -14.09
C VAL A 33 26.66 -3.97 -14.21
N ILE A 34 26.64 -3.29 -15.36
CA ILE A 34 25.71 -2.17 -15.61
C ILE A 34 24.25 -2.64 -15.53
N GLY A 35 23.93 -3.82 -16.07
CA GLY A 35 22.59 -4.40 -16.00
C GLY A 35 22.13 -4.68 -14.58
N ILE A 36 23.00 -5.26 -13.75
CA ILE A 36 22.70 -5.53 -12.33
C ILE A 36 22.51 -4.22 -11.55
N LEU A 37 23.39 -3.24 -11.76
CA LEU A 37 23.31 -1.95 -11.07
C LEU A 37 22.05 -1.17 -11.47
N ALA A 38 21.66 -1.19 -12.76
CA ALA A 38 20.45 -0.54 -13.24
C ALA A 38 19.17 -1.17 -12.67
N ALA A 39 19.13 -2.51 -12.56
CA ALA A 39 17.98 -3.20 -11.98
C ALA A 39 17.76 -2.83 -10.50
N ILE A 40 18.84 -2.74 -9.70
CA ILE A 40 18.77 -2.36 -8.29
C ILE A 40 18.33 -0.89 -8.13
N THR A 41 18.83 0.01 -8.97
CA THR A 41 18.48 1.45 -8.87
C THR A 41 17.03 1.75 -9.26
N ILE A 42 16.46 1.05 -10.24
CA ILE A 42 15.05 1.24 -10.65
C ILE A 42 14.08 0.92 -9.49
N VAL A 43 14.31 -0.16 -8.75
CA VAL A 43 13.42 -0.58 -7.65
C VAL A 43 13.50 0.41 -6.47
N SER A 44 14.66 1.01 -6.21
CA SER A 44 14.84 1.98 -5.11
C SER A 44 14.36 3.40 -5.44
N TYR A 45 14.35 3.79 -6.72
CA TYR A 45 13.99 5.15 -7.14
C TYR A 45 12.51 5.49 -6.86
N THR A 46 11.60 4.54 -7.07
CA THR A 46 10.15 4.75 -6.95
C THR A 46 9.71 5.16 -5.53
N GLY A 47 10.32 4.58 -4.48
CA GLY A 47 10.01 4.89 -3.09
C GLY A 47 10.55 6.24 -2.61
N ILE A 48 11.71 6.67 -3.13
CA ILE A 48 12.34 7.96 -2.75
C ILE A 48 11.59 9.12 -3.40
N SER A 49 11.19 8.98 -4.67
CA SER A 49 10.43 10.02 -5.38
C SER A 49 9.10 10.34 -4.69
N GLN A 50 8.39 9.35 -4.16
CA GLN A 50 7.11 9.60 -3.47
C GLN A 50 7.29 10.29 -2.12
N LYS A 51 8.33 9.94 -1.35
CA LYS A 51 8.66 10.65 -0.11
C LYS A 51 9.00 12.12 -0.38
N ALA A 52 9.74 12.38 -1.45
CA ALA A 52 10.06 13.75 -1.87
C ALA A 52 8.79 14.54 -2.25
N ILE A 53 7.89 13.93 -3.03
CA ILE A 53 6.61 14.56 -3.41
C ILE A 53 5.76 14.89 -2.17
N THR A 54 5.61 13.95 -1.24
CA THR A 54 4.90 14.17 0.02
C THR A 54 5.51 15.33 0.81
N ALA A 55 6.83 15.35 0.98
CA ALA A 55 7.52 16.42 1.71
C ALA A 55 7.32 17.79 1.05
N THR A 56 7.33 17.85 -0.29
CA THR A 56 7.07 19.11 -1.02
C THR A 56 5.63 19.60 -0.83
N LEU A 57 4.63 18.71 -0.92
CA LEU A 57 3.23 19.09 -0.71
C LEU A 57 2.97 19.60 0.71
N GLN A 58 3.56 18.95 1.72
CA GLN A 58 3.44 19.39 3.10
C GLN A 58 4.08 20.77 3.29
N SER A 59 5.28 20.99 2.75
CA SER A 59 5.97 22.28 2.81
C SER A 59 5.22 23.40 2.09
N ASP A 60 4.66 23.12 0.90
CA ASP A 60 3.89 24.09 0.12
C ASP A 60 2.61 24.51 0.88
N LEU A 61 1.90 23.56 1.48
CA LEU A 61 0.69 23.82 2.28
C LEU A 61 0.99 24.58 3.57
N ASP A 62 2.08 24.26 4.27
CA ASP A 62 2.51 24.99 5.47
C ASP A 62 2.87 26.45 5.14
N GLY A 63 3.58 26.66 4.03
CA GLY A 63 3.89 28.00 3.53
C GLY A 63 2.62 28.79 3.21
N ALA A 64 1.67 28.15 2.52
CA ALA A 64 0.40 28.76 2.18
C ALA A 64 -0.45 29.11 3.40
N SER A 65 -0.58 28.20 4.37
CA SER A 65 -1.35 28.43 5.61
C SER A 65 -0.81 29.61 6.41
N LYS A 66 0.52 29.75 6.53
CA LYS A 66 1.14 30.92 7.17
C LYS A 66 0.78 32.22 6.45
N GLN A 67 0.81 32.21 5.12
CA GLN A 67 0.49 33.39 4.32
C GLN A 67 -1.00 33.80 4.46
N LEU A 68 -1.90 32.81 4.46
CA LEU A 68 -3.33 33.03 4.70
C LEU A 68 -3.60 33.59 6.10
N LYS A 69 -2.89 33.09 7.12
CA LYS A 69 -2.99 33.62 8.49
C LYS A 69 -2.47 35.05 8.60
N LEU A 70 -1.36 35.38 7.93
CA LEU A 70 -0.86 36.76 7.88
C LEU A 70 -1.85 37.70 7.20
N TYR A 71 -2.52 37.25 6.13
CA TYR A 71 -3.58 38.03 5.48
C TYR A 71 -4.76 38.27 6.44
N GLN A 72 -5.16 37.24 7.19
CA GLN A 72 -6.26 37.32 8.16
C GLN A 72 -5.96 38.28 9.31
N VAL A 73 -4.71 38.33 9.79
CA VAL A 73 -4.27 39.28 10.81
C VAL A 73 -4.36 40.73 10.33
N GLU A 74 -3.99 41.01 9.07
CA GLU A 74 -4.01 42.37 8.53
C GLU A 74 -5.39 42.83 8.04
N ASN A 75 -6.20 41.91 7.50
CA ASN A 75 -7.49 42.24 6.87
C ASN A 75 -8.71 41.80 7.70
N SER A 76 -8.49 41.22 8.89
CA SER A 76 -9.53 40.66 9.78
C SER A 76 -10.39 39.54 9.17
N GLN A 77 -9.98 38.97 8.04
CA GLN A 77 -10.68 37.90 7.33
C GLN A 77 -9.73 37.11 6.43
N TYR A 78 -9.98 35.83 6.20
CA TYR A 78 -9.30 35.07 5.15
C TYR A 78 -9.77 35.52 3.75
N PRO A 79 -8.91 35.44 2.72
CA PRO A 79 -9.32 35.67 1.33
C PRO A 79 -10.50 34.77 0.93
N THR A 80 -11.54 35.32 0.32
CA THR A 80 -12.69 34.52 -0.12
C THR A 80 -12.42 33.73 -1.41
N SER A 81 -11.43 34.16 -2.20
CA SER A 81 -10.98 33.44 -3.39
C SER A 81 -9.53 33.72 -3.73
N LEU A 82 -8.97 32.86 -4.58
CA LEU A 82 -7.61 32.94 -5.12
C LEU A 82 -7.66 33.00 -6.65
N ASP A 83 -6.85 33.88 -7.24
CA ASP A 83 -6.73 34.03 -8.69
C ASP A 83 -5.90 32.89 -9.34
N ALA A 84 -5.64 32.97 -10.65
CA ALA A 84 -4.86 31.98 -11.39
C ALA A 84 -3.39 31.85 -10.93
N ASN A 85 -2.87 32.88 -10.27
CA ASN A 85 -1.51 32.93 -9.74
C ASN A 85 -1.47 32.59 -8.23
N ASN A 86 -2.58 32.09 -7.68
CA ASN A 86 -2.77 31.80 -6.26
C ASN A 86 -2.66 33.04 -5.36
N CYS A 87 -3.05 34.20 -5.86
CA CYS A 87 -3.10 35.44 -5.10
C CYS A 87 -4.51 35.69 -4.55
N PRO A 88 -4.64 36.21 -3.31
CA PRO A 88 -5.91 36.68 -2.77
C PRO A 88 -6.60 37.67 -3.71
N THR A 89 -7.93 37.66 -3.74
CA THR A 89 -8.72 38.65 -4.47
C THR A 89 -9.47 39.57 -3.50
N PRO A 90 -9.38 40.92 -3.63
CA PRO A 90 -8.62 41.71 -4.61
C PRO A 90 -7.11 41.43 -4.59
N VAL A 91 -6.46 41.50 -5.75
CA VAL A 91 -5.07 41.05 -5.94
C VAL A 91 -4.13 41.80 -5.00
N ASP A 92 -3.55 41.05 -4.06
CA ASP A 92 -2.44 41.51 -3.22
C ASP A 92 -1.23 40.58 -3.39
N ALA A 93 -0.23 41.09 -4.12
CA ALA A 93 0.99 40.37 -4.43
C ALA A 93 1.79 39.95 -3.19
N LYS A 94 1.61 40.64 -2.05
CA LYS A 94 2.26 40.31 -0.79
C LYS A 94 1.84 38.94 -0.28
N TYR A 95 0.61 38.49 -0.59
CA TYR A 95 0.01 37.28 -0.02
C TYR A 95 -0.19 36.15 -1.02
N CYS A 96 0.41 36.21 -2.19
CA CYS A 96 0.35 35.11 -3.15
C CYS A 96 0.97 33.83 -2.57
N LEU A 97 0.23 32.74 -2.71
CA LEU A 97 0.65 31.42 -2.23
C LEU A 97 1.68 30.84 -3.20
N LYS A 98 2.79 30.35 -2.67
CA LYS A 98 3.83 29.69 -3.46
C LYS A 98 3.58 28.18 -3.50
N ILE A 99 3.81 27.59 -4.66
CA ILE A 99 3.64 26.16 -4.87
C ILE A 99 4.77 25.62 -5.76
N SER A 100 5.25 24.42 -5.45
CA SER A 100 6.33 23.77 -6.18
C SER A 100 5.86 23.24 -7.54
N ALA A 101 6.78 23.13 -8.50
CA ALA A 101 6.47 22.64 -9.84
C ALA A 101 5.89 21.21 -9.80
N GLY A 102 4.78 20.99 -10.51
CA GLY A 102 4.06 19.70 -10.51
C GLY A 102 3.00 19.56 -9.40
N ASN A 103 2.90 20.53 -8.49
CA ASN A 103 1.83 20.64 -7.51
C ASN A 103 0.82 21.72 -7.92
N SER A 104 -0.42 21.59 -7.48
CA SER A 104 -1.49 22.57 -7.71
C SER A 104 -2.41 22.69 -6.50
N PHE A 105 -2.90 23.91 -6.21
CA PHE A 105 -3.91 24.14 -5.17
C PHE A 105 -5.32 23.98 -5.74
N ASP A 106 -6.23 23.42 -4.94
CA ASP A 106 -7.66 23.36 -5.25
C ASP A 106 -8.34 24.67 -4.86
N ARG A 107 -8.23 25.68 -5.72
CA ARG A 107 -8.76 27.03 -5.49
C ARG A 107 -10.29 27.07 -5.38
N THR A 108 -10.96 26.16 -6.07
CA THR A 108 -12.43 26.05 -6.04
C THR A 108 -12.90 25.49 -4.71
N ALA A 109 -12.28 24.39 -4.24
CA ALA A 109 -12.58 23.85 -2.92
C ALA A 109 -12.23 24.85 -1.80
N TYR A 110 -11.12 25.59 -1.94
CA TYR A 110 -10.75 26.65 -1.01
C TYR A 110 -11.86 27.71 -0.89
N ALA A 111 -12.29 28.29 -2.01
CA ALA A 111 -13.32 29.34 -2.03
C ALA A 111 -14.65 28.87 -1.41
N ALA A 112 -15.00 27.58 -1.57
CA ALA A 112 -16.18 26.99 -0.95
C ALA A 112 -16.03 26.73 0.56
N SER A 113 -14.80 26.62 1.06
CA SER A 113 -14.50 26.25 2.45
C SER A 113 -14.27 27.44 3.39
N VAL A 114 -13.89 28.59 2.87
CA VAL A 114 -13.57 29.77 3.68
C VAL A 114 -14.84 30.27 4.36
N ASN A 115 -14.81 30.37 5.69
CA ASN A 115 -15.89 30.94 6.46
C ASN A 115 -15.34 32.01 7.42
N ASN A 116 -15.57 33.27 7.03
CA ASN A 116 -15.18 34.44 7.81
C ASN A 116 -16.25 34.87 8.83
N SER A 117 -17.41 34.21 8.83
CA SER A 117 -18.52 34.52 9.73
C SER A 117 -18.49 33.72 11.04
N THR A 118 -17.59 32.74 11.18
CA THR A 118 -17.40 31.95 12.40
C THR A 118 -16.31 32.52 13.30
N ASN A 119 -16.34 32.16 14.59
CA ASN A 119 -15.26 32.44 15.54
C ASN A 119 -14.81 31.11 16.20
N PRO A 120 -13.62 30.57 15.86
CA PRO A 120 -12.63 31.14 14.95
C PRO A 120 -13.08 31.10 13.48
N GLN A 121 -12.52 32.01 12.67
CA GLN A 121 -12.68 31.96 11.20
C GLN A 121 -11.97 30.71 10.67
N THR A 122 -12.53 30.07 9.66
CA THR A 122 -12.03 28.78 9.17
C THR A 122 -11.71 28.80 7.69
N PHE A 123 -10.77 27.94 7.28
CA PHE A 123 -10.49 27.66 5.88
C PHE A 123 -10.01 26.22 5.72
N THR A 124 -10.12 25.70 4.51
CA THR A 124 -9.51 24.44 4.09
C THR A 124 -8.79 24.64 2.77
N LEU A 125 -7.51 24.27 2.69
CA LEU A 125 -6.74 24.34 1.45
C LEU A 125 -6.18 22.96 1.11
N ASP A 126 -6.45 22.51 -0.10
CA ASP A 126 -5.92 21.25 -0.62
C ASP A 126 -4.85 21.51 -1.69
N ALA A 127 -3.80 20.69 -1.70
CA ALA A 127 -2.79 20.65 -2.75
C ALA A 127 -2.69 19.24 -3.33
N THR A 128 -2.60 19.14 -4.66
CA THR A 128 -2.52 17.87 -5.40
C THR A 128 -1.29 17.87 -6.30
N ASN A 129 -0.55 16.76 -6.32
CA ASN A 129 0.54 16.52 -7.27
C ASN A 129 0.01 15.82 -8.54
N THR A 130 0.74 15.93 -9.66
CA THR A 130 0.44 15.22 -10.92
C THR A 130 0.22 13.70 -10.77
N ASN A 131 0.76 13.08 -9.72
CA ASN A 131 0.57 11.66 -9.38
C ASN A 131 -0.68 11.38 -8.52
N THR A 132 -1.64 12.30 -8.43
CA THR A 132 -2.91 12.20 -7.67
C THR A 132 -2.79 12.21 -6.15
N THR A 133 -1.58 12.29 -5.59
CA THR A 133 -1.38 12.50 -4.15
C THR A 133 -1.92 13.87 -3.73
N LYS A 134 -2.85 13.89 -2.78
CA LYS A 134 -3.49 15.12 -2.27
C LYS A 134 -3.23 15.28 -0.77
N TYR A 135 -3.00 16.51 -0.33
CA TYR A 135 -2.84 16.89 1.09
C TYR A 135 -3.72 18.09 1.39
N ARG A 136 -4.12 18.24 2.66
CA ARG A 136 -5.02 19.28 3.17
C ARG A 136 -4.43 19.94 4.38
N ILE A 137 -4.61 21.24 4.48
CA ILE A 137 -4.37 22.01 5.69
C ILE A 137 -5.61 22.83 6.02
N THR A 138 -5.88 22.96 7.32
CA THR A 138 -6.96 23.82 7.85
C THR A 138 -6.37 24.94 8.68
N ASN A 139 -7.21 25.84 9.21
CA ASN A 139 -6.76 26.90 10.11
C ASN A 139 -6.04 26.37 11.36
N ASP A 140 -6.42 25.19 11.85
CA ASP A 140 -5.96 24.66 13.15
C ASP A 140 -5.16 23.35 13.04
N SER A 141 -4.86 22.87 11.83
CA SER A 141 -4.13 21.62 11.62
C SER A 141 -2.80 21.83 10.89
N GLY A 142 -1.88 20.87 11.02
CA GLY A 142 -0.79 20.69 10.07
C GLY A 142 -1.29 20.07 8.75
N PRO A 143 -0.42 19.96 7.73
CA PRO A 143 -0.75 19.30 6.47
C PRO A 143 -0.99 17.80 6.69
N VAL A 144 -2.22 17.35 6.44
CA VAL A 144 -2.63 15.95 6.53
C VAL A 144 -2.88 15.39 5.14
N ALA A 145 -2.62 14.10 4.92
CA ALA A 145 -2.89 13.46 3.64
C ALA A 145 -4.40 13.46 3.36
N VAL A 146 -4.79 14.01 2.20
CA VAL A 146 -6.12 13.80 1.62
C VAL A 146 -6.01 12.58 0.74
N ILE A 147 -6.24 11.47 1.37
CA ILE A 147 -6.79 10.28 0.77
C ILE A 147 -7.82 10.63 -0.32
N ASN A 148 -7.55 10.19 -1.56
CA ASN A 148 -8.26 10.52 -2.79
C ASN A 148 -9.77 10.75 -2.56
N THR A 149 -10.19 12.02 -2.62
CA THR A 149 -11.60 12.44 -2.45
C THR A 149 -12.41 12.15 -3.71
N GLY A 150 -12.47 10.85 -4.06
CA GLY A 150 -13.19 10.28 -5.19
C GLY A 150 -13.27 8.75 -5.16
N SER A 151 -12.42 8.07 -4.38
CA SER A 151 -12.56 6.64 -4.12
C SER A 151 -13.64 6.41 -3.05
N PRO A 152 -14.66 5.58 -3.31
CA PRO A 152 -15.67 5.29 -2.29
C PRO A 152 -15.04 4.58 -1.10
N TYR A 153 -15.64 4.76 0.08
CA TYR A 153 -15.24 3.99 1.25
C TYR A 153 -15.55 2.51 1.03
N ILE A 154 -14.66 1.62 1.43
CA ILE A 154 -14.87 0.18 1.34
C ILE A 154 -16.16 -0.22 2.10
N GLN A 155 -16.49 0.47 3.18
CA GLN A 155 -17.72 0.29 3.95
C GLN A 155 -19.01 0.60 3.18
N THR A 156 -18.96 1.35 2.07
CA THR A 156 -20.14 1.63 1.24
C THR A 156 -20.30 0.65 0.08
N ILE A 157 -19.34 -0.25 -0.11
CA ILE A 157 -19.41 -1.31 -1.11
C ILE A 157 -20.23 -2.47 -0.56
N ALA A 158 -21.29 -2.83 -1.28
CA ALA A 158 -22.10 -4.00 -1.02
C ALA A 158 -21.97 -5.00 -2.17
N THR A 159 -22.42 -6.23 -1.98
CA THR A 159 -22.41 -7.26 -3.04
C THR A 159 -23.10 -6.78 -4.34
N ALA A 160 -24.16 -5.99 -4.24
CA ALA A 160 -24.91 -5.44 -5.37
C ALA A 160 -24.19 -4.28 -6.09
N SER A 161 -23.38 -3.49 -5.38
CA SER A 161 -22.65 -2.32 -5.90
C SER A 161 -21.17 -2.60 -6.16
N CYS A 162 -20.75 -3.86 -6.11
CA CYS A 162 -19.36 -4.22 -6.29
C CYS A 162 -18.87 -3.90 -7.71
N PRO A 163 -17.72 -3.21 -7.85
CA PRO A 163 -17.19 -2.82 -9.15
C PRO A 163 -16.74 -4.03 -9.97
N SER A 164 -17.05 -4.03 -11.27
CA SER A 164 -16.66 -5.10 -12.21
C SER A 164 -15.18 -5.06 -12.60
N THR A 165 -14.54 -3.90 -12.44
CA THR A 165 -13.11 -3.67 -12.68
C THR A 165 -12.40 -3.35 -11.37
N ARG A 166 -11.09 -3.62 -11.35
CA ARG A 166 -10.23 -3.33 -10.19
C ARG A 166 -10.32 -1.85 -9.83
N THR A 167 -10.96 -1.57 -8.70
CA THR A 167 -11.25 -0.20 -8.23
C THR A 167 -10.59 0.02 -6.87
N GLN A 168 -9.96 1.18 -6.70
CA GLN A 168 -9.37 1.57 -5.44
C GLN A 168 -10.45 2.16 -4.53
N VAL A 169 -10.52 1.65 -3.32
CA VAL A 169 -11.41 2.09 -2.24
C VAL A 169 -10.59 2.45 -1.02
N GLN A 170 -11.22 3.11 -0.06
CA GLN A 170 -10.56 3.49 1.18
C GLN A 170 -11.28 2.91 2.40
N ASP A 171 -10.53 2.46 3.39
CA ASP A 171 -11.05 2.16 4.70
C ASP A 171 -11.15 3.41 5.58
N ALA A 172 -12.37 3.76 5.98
CA ALA A 172 -12.65 4.90 6.84
C ALA A 172 -12.07 4.77 8.27
N ARG A 173 -11.66 3.57 8.69
CA ARG A 173 -11.16 3.30 10.05
C ARG A 173 -9.74 3.80 10.27
N ASP A 174 -8.90 3.71 9.25
CA ASP A 174 -7.45 3.96 9.34
C ASP A 174 -6.89 4.75 8.15
N GLY A 175 -7.69 4.98 7.11
CA GLY A 175 -7.28 5.68 5.90
C GLY A 175 -6.51 4.82 4.90
N HIS A 176 -6.29 3.52 5.16
CA HIS A 176 -5.65 2.64 4.19
C HIS A 176 -6.51 2.51 2.94
N THR A 177 -5.87 2.50 1.77
CA THR A 177 -6.57 2.19 0.52
C THR A 177 -6.61 0.68 0.32
N TYR A 178 -7.47 0.17 -0.55
CA TYR A 178 -7.51 -1.24 -0.94
C TYR A 178 -8.02 -1.35 -2.37
N TRP A 179 -7.60 -2.36 -3.11
CA TRP A 179 -8.20 -2.73 -4.38
C TRP A 179 -9.34 -3.73 -4.14
N VAL A 180 -10.48 -3.50 -4.77
CA VAL A 180 -11.63 -4.42 -4.76
C VAL A 180 -12.14 -4.68 -6.17
N GLN A 181 -12.73 -5.85 -6.40
CA GLN A 181 -13.37 -6.21 -7.66
C GLN A 181 -14.35 -7.37 -7.47
N LYS A 182 -15.42 -7.40 -8.26
CA LYS A 182 -16.26 -8.58 -8.43
C LYS A 182 -15.55 -9.61 -9.30
N LEU A 183 -15.29 -10.81 -8.76
CA LEU A 183 -14.59 -11.87 -9.45
C LEU A 183 -15.55 -12.85 -10.15
N ALA A 184 -14.98 -13.81 -10.87
CA ALA A 184 -15.73 -14.79 -11.67
C ALA A 184 -16.61 -15.74 -10.83
N ASP A 185 -16.37 -15.82 -9.52
CA ASP A 185 -17.23 -16.50 -8.55
C ASP A 185 -18.46 -15.66 -8.13
N ASN A 186 -18.68 -14.51 -8.77
CA ASN A 186 -19.72 -13.52 -8.50
C ASN A 186 -19.64 -12.86 -7.11
N LYS A 187 -18.51 -12.98 -6.41
CA LYS A 187 -18.29 -12.36 -5.10
C LYS A 187 -17.43 -11.09 -5.24
N CYS A 188 -17.65 -10.15 -4.33
CA CYS A 188 -16.83 -8.95 -4.23
C CYS A 188 -15.62 -9.23 -3.35
N TRP A 189 -14.43 -9.21 -3.93
CA TRP A 189 -13.20 -9.54 -3.23
C TRP A 189 -12.32 -8.32 -3.01
N MET A 190 -11.71 -8.26 -1.84
CA MET A 190 -10.53 -7.46 -1.61
C MET A 190 -9.34 -8.15 -2.30
N LEU A 191 -8.66 -7.43 -3.17
CA LEU A 191 -7.53 -7.91 -3.99
C LEU A 191 -6.17 -7.57 -3.37
N THR A 192 -6.17 -6.84 -2.26
CA THR A 192 -4.99 -6.49 -1.48
C THR A 192 -5.14 -7.08 -0.09
N ASN A 193 -4.04 -7.51 0.50
CA ASN A 193 -4.05 -8.03 1.86
C ASN A 193 -4.41 -6.89 2.84
N LEU A 194 -5.18 -7.23 3.88
CA LEU A 194 -5.60 -6.25 4.89
C LEU A 194 -4.38 -5.64 5.60
N GLY A 195 -4.42 -4.31 5.76
CA GLY A 195 -3.39 -3.50 6.40
C GLY A 195 -3.91 -2.80 7.67
N TYR A 196 -4.95 -3.32 8.31
CA TYR A 196 -5.54 -2.70 9.50
C TYR A 196 -4.82 -3.16 10.77
N ALA A 197 -4.19 -2.23 11.50
CA ALA A 197 -3.50 -2.49 12.78
C ALA A 197 -4.26 -1.98 14.03
N GLY A 198 -5.38 -1.27 13.86
CA GLY A 198 -6.02 -0.52 14.94
C GLY A 198 -5.36 0.84 15.19
N SER A 199 -5.47 1.41 16.40
CA SER A 199 -4.89 2.72 16.76
C SER A 199 -3.58 2.60 17.56
N GLY A 200 -2.62 3.52 17.31
CA GLY A 200 -1.38 3.72 18.10
C GLY A 200 -0.09 3.30 17.37
N THR A 201 1.07 3.37 18.06
CA THR A 201 2.36 2.87 17.55
C THR A 201 2.45 1.35 17.67
N ASN A 202 3.05 0.66 16.69
CA ASN A 202 3.08 -0.81 16.64
C ASN A 202 4.39 -1.42 17.12
N THR A 203 4.31 -2.28 18.13
CA THR A 203 5.38 -3.19 18.54
C THR A 203 4.95 -4.66 18.48
N TYR A 204 5.93 -5.55 18.32
CA TYR A 204 5.71 -7.00 18.34
C TYR A 204 5.08 -7.42 19.68
N SER A 205 4.00 -8.22 19.63
CA SER A 205 3.20 -8.67 20.79
C SER A 205 2.24 -7.64 21.42
N ASP A 206 1.93 -6.55 20.73
CA ASP A 206 0.96 -5.57 21.22
C ASP A 206 -0.47 -6.14 21.34
N THR A 207 -1.17 -5.68 22.37
CA THR A 207 -2.62 -5.79 22.54
C THR A 207 -3.25 -4.52 22.00
N LYS A 208 -4.21 -4.62 21.08
CA LYS A 208 -4.84 -3.46 20.44
C LYS A 208 -6.36 -3.57 20.49
N THR A 209 -7.00 -2.43 20.71
CA THR A 209 -8.44 -2.31 20.50
C THR A 209 -8.69 -2.20 19.00
N LEU A 210 -9.42 -3.16 18.44
CA LEU A 210 -9.91 -3.07 17.08
C LEU A 210 -11.40 -2.74 17.16
N THR A 211 -11.85 -1.79 16.35
CA THR A 211 -13.27 -1.46 16.30
C THR A 211 -13.93 -2.36 15.27
N ASN A 212 -14.97 -3.09 15.66
CA ASN A 212 -15.78 -3.83 14.68
C ASN A 212 -16.43 -2.83 13.71
N GLY A 213 -16.56 -3.19 12.44
CA GLY A 213 -17.28 -2.43 11.43
C GLY A 213 -18.74 -2.09 11.82
N THR A 214 -19.33 -2.76 12.81
CA THR A 214 -20.68 -2.49 13.33
C THR A 214 -20.75 -1.44 14.44
N GLY A 215 -19.65 -0.78 14.81
CA GLY A 215 -19.63 0.29 15.81
C GLY A 215 -19.48 -0.17 17.27
N GLY A 216 -19.24 -1.46 17.50
CA GLY A 216 -18.82 -1.98 18.80
C GLY A 216 -17.31 -1.84 18.99
N SER A 217 -16.87 -1.21 20.08
CA SER A 217 -15.47 -1.18 20.51
C SER A 217 -15.19 -2.41 21.36
N ALA A 218 -14.27 -3.28 20.94
CA ALA A 218 -13.81 -4.40 21.75
C ALA A 218 -12.28 -4.47 21.77
N THR A 219 -11.74 -4.72 22.96
CA THR A 219 -10.30 -4.78 23.21
C THR A 219 -9.81 -6.18 22.90
N TYR A 220 -8.76 -6.32 22.08
CA TYR A 220 -8.29 -7.62 21.62
C TYR A 220 -6.80 -7.83 21.88
N ALA A 221 -6.47 -9.00 22.42
CA ALA A 221 -5.09 -9.39 22.68
C ALA A 221 -4.53 -10.23 21.54
N VAL A 222 -3.33 -9.82 21.13
CA VAL A 222 -2.36 -10.48 20.26
C VAL A 222 -2.78 -10.57 18.80
N ALA A 223 -2.19 -9.70 18.00
CA ALA A 223 -1.92 -10.00 16.61
C ALA A 223 -0.40 -9.94 16.38
N SER A 224 0.14 -11.04 15.86
CA SER A 224 1.55 -11.18 15.50
C SER A 224 1.75 -10.56 14.12
N TYR A 225 1.76 -9.24 14.07
CA TYR A 225 1.96 -8.45 12.86
C TYR A 225 3.42 -8.53 12.38
N TYR A 226 3.67 -8.73 11.08
CA TYR A 226 5.02 -8.58 10.51
C TYR A 226 5.04 -8.04 9.08
N VAL A 227 6.02 -7.16 8.81
CA VAL A 227 6.43 -6.64 7.49
C VAL A 227 7.94 -6.84 7.38
N THR A 228 8.47 -7.44 6.29
CA THR A 228 9.81 -7.12 5.73
C THR A 228 9.96 -7.63 4.29
N PRO A 229 10.97 -7.10 3.56
CA PRO A 229 12.20 -7.90 3.44
C PRO A 229 13.45 -7.05 3.70
N ALA A 230 14.28 -7.45 4.68
CA ALA A 230 15.73 -7.18 4.84
C ALA A 230 16.23 -6.52 6.15
N THR A 231 15.40 -6.14 7.13
CA THR A 231 15.94 -5.59 8.39
C THR A 231 15.28 -6.18 9.63
N THR A 232 16.02 -6.22 10.73
CA THR A 232 15.61 -6.74 12.04
C THR A 232 14.53 -5.91 12.75
N ASN A 233 13.88 -4.96 12.05
CA ASN A 233 12.97 -4.00 12.64
C ASN A 233 11.52 -4.27 12.23
N PHE A 234 10.83 -5.02 13.09
CA PHE A 234 9.46 -5.52 12.95
C PHE A 234 8.35 -4.44 13.11
N THR A 235 8.68 -3.14 13.10
CA THR A 235 7.86 -2.07 13.70
C THR A 235 7.25 -1.04 12.74
N THR A 236 7.47 -1.16 11.42
CA THR A 236 6.96 -0.16 10.46
C THR A 236 5.61 -0.59 9.87
N GLU A 237 4.61 0.29 9.97
CA GLU A 237 3.34 0.20 9.23
C GLU A 237 3.60 0.04 7.72
N PRO A 238 2.88 -0.87 7.02
CA PRO A 238 2.97 -0.99 5.58
C PRO A 238 2.52 0.32 4.93
N THR A 239 3.38 0.92 4.10
CA THR A 239 3.22 2.33 3.68
C THR A 239 2.10 2.54 2.66
N ALA A 240 1.61 1.48 2.01
CA ALA A 240 0.44 1.46 1.14
C ALA A 240 0.18 0.01 0.67
N PRO A 241 -1.04 -0.33 0.24
CA PRO A 241 -1.28 -1.54 -0.52
C PRO A 241 -0.52 -1.45 -1.82
N SER A 242 0.18 -2.53 -2.14
CA SER A 242 0.99 -2.58 -3.35
C SER A 242 0.13 -2.40 -4.61
N VAL A 243 0.62 -1.52 -5.48
CA VAL A 243 0.10 -1.30 -6.84
C VAL A 243 0.56 -2.39 -7.81
N SER A 244 1.36 -3.37 -7.35
CA SER A 244 1.82 -4.48 -8.17
C SER A 244 0.62 -5.18 -8.83
N ALA A 245 0.77 -5.41 -10.12
CA ALA A 245 -0.11 -6.22 -10.95
C ALA A 245 0.47 -7.63 -11.22
N ASP A 246 1.65 -7.95 -10.66
CA ASP A 246 2.35 -9.22 -10.83
C ASP A 246 2.36 -10.08 -9.56
N GLY A 247 1.71 -9.60 -8.50
CA GLY A 247 1.62 -10.30 -7.25
C GLY A 247 2.93 -10.36 -6.46
N THR A 248 3.89 -9.49 -6.73
CA THR A 248 5.11 -9.32 -5.93
C THR A 248 5.05 -8.08 -5.02
N GLY A 249 5.69 -8.17 -3.85
CA GLY A 249 5.92 -7.02 -2.98
C GLY A 249 4.69 -6.47 -2.22
N GLN A 250 3.59 -7.22 -2.05
CA GLN A 250 2.55 -6.81 -1.10
C GLN A 250 2.74 -7.51 0.25
N TYR A 251 3.13 -6.75 1.27
CA TYR A 251 3.22 -7.25 2.64
C TYR A 251 2.23 -6.49 3.52
N GLY A 252 0.98 -6.98 3.50
CA GLY A 252 0.00 -6.62 4.52
C GLY A 252 0.33 -7.33 5.83
N TYR A 253 -0.55 -7.19 6.80
CA TYR A 253 -0.37 -7.79 8.11
C TYR A 253 -0.67 -9.30 8.13
N LEU A 254 0.02 -10.00 9.02
CA LEU A 254 -0.30 -11.37 9.41
C LEU A 254 -1.06 -11.33 10.73
N TYR A 255 -2.23 -11.95 10.74
CA TYR A 255 -3.13 -11.98 11.88
C TYR A 255 -3.20 -13.40 12.37
N ASN A 256 -3.21 -13.61 13.70
CA ASN A 256 -3.69 -14.89 14.19
C ASN A 256 -5.19 -15.01 13.95
N TRP A 257 -5.72 -16.23 13.99
CA TRP A 257 -7.11 -16.46 13.60
C TRP A 257 -8.09 -15.72 14.52
N CYS A 258 -7.79 -15.64 15.81
CA CYS A 258 -8.61 -14.94 16.77
C CYS A 258 -8.69 -13.45 16.47
N ALA A 259 -7.57 -12.80 16.14
CA ALA A 259 -7.54 -11.41 15.71
C ALA A 259 -8.31 -11.20 14.41
N ALA A 260 -8.16 -12.12 13.44
CA ALA A 260 -8.90 -12.06 12.19
C ALA A 260 -10.43 -12.15 12.40
N MET A 261 -10.88 -12.96 13.35
CA MET A 261 -12.29 -13.09 13.75
C MET A 261 -12.74 -12.09 14.81
N GLY A 262 -12.09 -10.91 14.92
CA GLY A 262 -12.58 -9.86 15.82
C GLY A 262 -12.51 -10.27 17.30
N GLY A 263 -11.45 -11.00 17.65
CA GLY A 263 -10.91 -11.27 18.99
C GLY A 263 -11.64 -12.23 19.93
N GLN A 264 -11.01 -12.42 21.11
CA GLN A 264 -11.21 -13.52 22.06
C GLN A 264 -12.59 -13.64 22.73
N ALA A 265 -13.46 -12.64 22.55
CA ALA A 265 -14.80 -12.65 23.11
C ALA A 265 -15.80 -13.49 22.28
N THR A 266 -15.41 -13.93 21.09
CA THR A 266 -16.17 -14.99 20.39
C THR A 266 -15.86 -16.32 21.08
N ALA A 267 -16.89 -17.10 21.39
CA ALA A 267 -16.69 -18.35 22.13
C ALA A 267 -15.79 -19.36 21.39
N ALA A 268 -15.67 -19.27 20.06
CA ALA A 268 -14.69 -19.97 19.24
C ALA A 268 -13.21 -19.62 19.52
N CYS A 269 -12.92 -18.43 20.07
CA CYS A 269 -11.58 -17.97 20.44
C CYS A 269 -11.26 -18.19 21.92
N ALA A 270 -12.24 -18.62 22.72
CA ALA A 270 -12.09 -19.00 24.13
C ALA A 270 -11.72 -20.49 24.31
N ASN A 271 -11.07 -21.12 23.31
CA ASN A 271 -10.84 -22.57 23.23
C ASN A 271 -12.14 -23.43 23.27
N ALA A 272 -13.30 -22.86 22.95
CA ALA A 272 -14.53 -23.66 22.90
C ALA A 272 -14.66 -24.38 21.55
N THR A 273 -15.12 -25.64 21.61
CA THR A 273 -15.56 -26.42 20.43
C THR A 273 -16.91 -25.97 19.89
N THR A 274 -17.68 -25.24 20.71
CA THR A 274 -18.98 -24.65 20.37
C THR A 274 -19.14 -23.35 21.15
N PRO A 275 -19.72 -22.30 20.54
CA PRO A 275 -20.38 -22.21 19.24
C PRO A 275 -19.46 -21.72 18.10
N THR A 276 -19.95 -21.92 16.86
CA THR A 276 -19.39 -21.36 15.63
C THR A 276 -19.17 -19.84 15.74
N PRO A 277 -18.08 -19.30 15.17
CA PRO A 277 -17.84 -17.86 15.16
C PRO A 277 -18.98 -17.10 14.48
N ASP A 278 -19.33 -15.93 15.02
CA ASP A 278 -20.20 -14.99 14.31
C ASP A 278 -19.40 -14.37 13.15
N PRO A 279 -19.79 -14.61 11.88
CA PRO A 279 -19.07 -14.07 10.73
C PRO A 279 -19.14 -12.54 10.64
N ASN A 280 -20.06 -11.88 11.36
CA ASN A 280 -20.18 -10.42 11.41
C ASN A 280 -19.30 -9.77 12.49
N THR A 281 -18.66 -10.58 13.33
CA THR A 281 -17.67 -10.14 14.31
C THR A 281 -16.29 -10.54 13.78
N ASN A 282 -15.66 -9.65 13.03
CA ASN A 282 -14.38 -9.93 12.39
C ASN A 282 -13.58 -8.63 12.11
N ILE A 283 -12.34 -8.76 11.64
CA ILE A 283 -11.43 -7.61 11.44
C ILE A 283 -11.70 -6.81 10.15
N CYS A 284 -12.51 -7.35 9.24
CA CYS A 284 -12.86 -6.67 8.00
C CYS A 284 -13.69 -5.40 8.25
N PRO A 285 -13.70 -4.46 7.29
CA PRO A 285 -14.55 -3.28 7.36
C PRO A 285 -16.04 -3.61 7.51
N SER A 286 -16.85 -2.63 7.93
CA SER A 286 -18.31 -2.77 7.95
C SER A 286 -18.86 -3.20 6.59
N GLY A 287 -19.79 -4.16 6.57
CA GLY A 287 -20.30 -4.73 5.32
C GLY A 287 -19.37 -5.74 4.66
N TRP A 288 -18.24 -6.09 5.31
CA TRP A 288 -17.29 -7.07 4.83
C TRP A 288 -16.99 -8.13 5.90
N ARG A 289 -16.57 -9.32 5.45
CA ARG A 289 -16.19 -10.42 6.34
C ARG A 289 -15.07 -11.29 5.76
N LEU A 290 -14.53 -12.16 6.60
CA LEU A 290 -13.65 -13.22 6.12
C LEU A 290 -14.42 -14.22 5.23
N PRO A 291 -13.79 -14.73 4.15
CA PRO A 291 -14.33 -15.82 3.35
C PRO A 291 -14.47 -17.09 4.18
N THR A 292 -15.28 -18.03 3.70
CA THR A 292 -15.40 -19.38 4.26
C THR A 292 -14.40 -20.36 3.63
N GLY A 293 -13.90 -21.31 4.42
CA GLY A 293 -12.99 -22.38 4.01
C GLY A 293 -13.71 -23.74 3.92
N ASN A 294 -12.95 -24.82 3.71
CA ASN A 294 -13.43 -26.21 3.67
C ASN A 294 -14.64 -26.44 2.75
N GLY A 295 -14.45 -26.29 1.44
CA GLY A 295 -15.53 -26.35 0.45
C GLY A 295 -16.35 -25.04 0.32
N GLY A 296 -16.02 -24.02 1.11
CA GLY A 296 -16.63 -22.70 1.06
C GLY A 296 -16.10 -21.79 -0.05
N GLU A 297 -16.09 -20.49 0.22
CA GLU A 297 -15.81 -19.43 -0.76
C GLU A 297 -14.39 -19.48 -1.33
N PHE A 298 -13.40 -19.96 -0.59
CA PHE A 298 -12.08 -20.20 -1.18
C PHE A 298 -12.07 -21.32 -2.24
N THR A 299 -12.94 -22.31 -2.11
CA THR A 299 -13.10 -23.37 -3.12
C THR A 299 -13.79 -22.83 -4.37
N ALA A 300 -14.84 -22.02 -4.18
CA ALA A 300 -15.53 -21.33 -5.28
C ALA A 300 -14.58 -20.39 -6.02
N LEU A 301 -13.78 -19.60 -5.29
CA LEU A 301 -12.74 -18.75 -5.86
C LEU A 301 -11.74 -19.58 -6.68
N ASN A 302 -11.12 -20.61 -6.10
CA ASN A 302 -10.13 -21.43 -6.80
C ASN A 302 -10.72 -22.07 -8.08
N THR A 303 -11.97 -22.50 -8.02
CA THR A 303 -12.69 -23.02 -9.20
C THR A 303 -12.80 -21.95 -10.28
N ALA A 304 -13.20 -20.74 -9.90
CA ALA A 304 -13.49 -19.65 -10.83
C ALA A 304 -12.25 -19.02 -11.47
N ILE A 305 -11.14 -18.86 -10.72
CA ILE A 305 -9.96 -18.12 -11.20
C ILE A 305 -8.73 -19.01 -11.47
N ASN A 306 -8.69 -20.22 -10.91
CA ASN A 306 -7.57 -21.16 -11.04
C ASN A 306 -8.01 -22.50 -11.64
N GLY A 307 -9.20 -22.55 -12.26
CA GLY A 307 -9.76 -23.75 -12.87
C GLY A 307 -9.96 -24.91 -11.91
N GLY A 308 -10.01 -24.65 -10.60
CA GLY A 308 -10.11 -25.67 -9.57
C GLY A 308 -8.82 -26.44 -9.33
N SER A 309 -7.69 -26.02 -9.91
CA SER A 309 -6.41 -26.70 -9.77
C SER A 309 -5.97 -26.76 -8.31
N THR A 310 -5.50 -27.94 -7.89
CA THR A 310 -4.88 -28.19 -6.58
C THR A 310 -3.37 -28.39 -6.68
N THR A 311 -2.81 -28.34 -7.89
CA THR A 311 -1.40 -28.65 -8.17
C THR A 311 -0.62 -27.44 -8.70
N THR A 312 -1.27 -26.28 -8.86
CA THR A 312 -0.61 -25.02 -9.20
C THR A 312 -1.46 -23.85 -8.74
N ASP A 313 -0.79 -22.76 -8.33
CA ASP A 313 -1.40 -21.51 -7.92
C ASP A 313 -1.41 -20.44 -9.03
N ALA A 314 -1.08 -20.80 -10.27
CA ALA A 314 -0.89 -19.86 -11.37
C ALA A 314 -2.09 -18.91 -11.57
N GLY A 315 -3.32 -19.41 -11.49
CA GLY A 315 -4.52 -18.59 -11.60
C GLY A 315 -4.82 -17.77 -10.33
N LEU A 316 -4.32 -18.20 -9.17
CA LEU A 316 -4.46 -17.46 -7.91
C LEU A 316 -3.52 -16.25 -7.88
N ILE A 317 -2.24 -16.44 -8.23
CA ILE A 317 -1.24 -15.36 -8.27
C ILE A 317 -1.37 -14.45 -9.50
N GLY A 318 -2.11 -14.91 -10.52
CA GLY A 318 -2.45 -14.13 -11.71
C GLY A 318 -3.59 -13.14 -11.50
N ALA A 319 -3.77 -12.25 -12.47
CA ALA A 319 -4.93 -11.36 -12.49
C ALA A 319 -6.22 -12.17 -12.63
N PRO A 320 -7.33 -11.74 -11.98
CA PRO A 320 -7.49 -10.50 -11.24
C PRO A 320 -7.15 -10.59 -9.74
N TRP A 321 -6.96 -11.79 -9.17
CA TRP A 321 -6.84 -11.93 -7.72
C TRP A 321 -5.46 -11.56 -7.20
N LEU A 322 -4.37 -11.87 -7.92
CA LEU A 322 -3.01 -11.47 -7.55
C LEU A 322 -2.63 -11.88 -6.12
N ALA A 323 -2.87 -13.14 -5.79
CA ALA A 323 -2.51 -13.73 -4.49
C ALA A 323 -1.03 -13.56 -4.17
N GLN A 324 -0.72 -13.46 -2.88
CA GLN A 324 0.64 -13.24 -2.40
C GLN A 324 1.22 -14.47 -1.72
N ARG A 325 2.45 -14.83 -2.11
CA ARG A 325 3.28 -15.75 -1.33
C ARG A 325 3.94 -15.04 -0.16
N GLY A 326 3.10 -14.48 0.69
CA GLY A 326 3.49 -13.67 1.85
C GLY A 326 4.08 -14.48 3.00
N GLY A 327 4.10 -15.82 2.94
CA GLY A 327 4.55 -16.67 4.03
C GLY A 327 3.60 -16.65 5.23
N ASN A 328 4.11 -17.10 6.37
CA ASN A 328 3.36 -17.16 7.62
C ASN A 328 4.22 -16.89 8.86
N TRP A 329 3.55 -16.68 9.99
CA TRP A 329 4.17 -16.58 11.31
C TRP A 329 3.83 -17.79 12.19
N GLY A 330 4.84 -18.40 12.81
CA GLY A 330 4.68 -19.53 13.75
C GLY A 330 5.80 -19.59 14.79
N GLY A 331 6.07 -18.46 15.46
CA GLY A 331 7.26 -18.26 16.32
C GLY A 331 8.47 -17.65 15.58
N GLY A 332 8.31 -17.43 14.28
CA GLY A 332 9.22 -16.76 13.37
C GLY A 332 8.52 -16.58 12.02
N PHE A 333 9.09 -15.74 11.15
CA PHE A 333 8.55 -15.57 9.80
C PHE A 333 9.11 -16.64 8.86
N LEU A 334 8.21 -17.36 8.21
CA LEU A 334 8.51 -18.57 7.45
C LEU A 334 7.90 -18.48 6.05
N ASN A 335 8.44 -19.28 5.11
CA ASN A 335 7.83 -19.57 3.81
C ASN A 335 7.62 -18.38 2.85
N GLN A 336 8.23 -17.21 3.11
CA GLN A 336 8.16 -16.06 2.22
C GLN A 336 8.61 -16.42 0.80
N GLY A 337 7.85 -15.97 -0.20
CA GLY A 337 8.10 -16.24 -1.61
C GLY A 337 7.80 -17.68 -2.04
N SER A 338 7.67 -18.62 -1.11
CA SER A 338 7.39 -20.03 -1.38
C SER A 338 5.91 -20.37 -1.26
N TYR A 339 5.24 -19.89 -0.21
CA TYR A 339 3.83 -20.16 0.07
C TYR A 339 3.06 -18.91 0.47
N GLY A 340 1.76 -18.93 0.19
CA GLY A 340 0.80 -17.93 0.68
C GLY A 340 -0.28 -18.58 1.53
N PHE A 341 -0.72 -17.84 2.56
CA PHE A 341 -1.74 -18.30 3.51
C PHE A 341 -2.76 -17.20 3.74
N TYR A 342 -4.05 -17.55 3.64
CA TYR A 342 -5.16 -16.65 3.93
C TYR A 342 -6.13 -17.27 4.91
N TRP A 343 -6.44 -16.54 5.99
CA TRP A 343 -7.44 -17.01 6.95
C TRP A 343 -8.84 -17.06 6.33
N SER A 344 -9.60 -18.09 6.70
CA SER A 344 -11.05 -18.14 6.54
C SER A 344 -11.74 -18.00 7.90
N SER A 345 -13.05 -17.74 7.90
CA SER A 345 -13.89 -17.74 9.08
C SER A 345 -14.28 -19.15 9.56
N THR A 346 -13.92 -20.20 8.83
CA THR A 346 -14.36 -21.58 9.12
C THR A 346 -13.45 -22.24 10.13
N GLN A 347 -14.01 -22.51 11.32
CA GLN A 347 -13.35 -23.25 12.38
C GLN A 347 -13.32 -24.76 12.09
N TYR A 348 -12.21 -25.42 12.43
CA TYR A 348 -12.12 -26.88 12.44
C TYR A 348 -12.31 -27.45 13.86
N SER A 349 -11.59 -26.88 14.84
CA SER A 349 -11.65 -27.31 16.24
C SER A 349 -11.42 -26.13 17.18
N ALA A 350 -11.35 -26.38 18.50
CA ALA A 350 -11.01 -25.35 19.48
C ALA A 350 -9.70 -24.61 19.13
N THR A 351 -8.69 -25.32 18.61
CA THR A 351 -7.34 -24.80 18.35
C THR A 351 -7.00 -24.64 16.87
N LEU A 352 -7.83 -25.16 15.97
CA LEU A 352 -7.54 -25.22 14.54
C LEU A 352 -8.64 -24.54 13.70
N ALA A 353 -8.24 -23.94 12.59
CA ALA A 353 -9.14 -23.34 11.60
C ALA A 353 -8.68 -23.69 10.17
N TYR A 354 -9.55 -23.49 9.18
CA TYR A 354 -9.29 -23.83 7.78
C TYR A 354 -8.78 -22.62 6.99
N PRO A 355 -7.46 -22.40 6.80
CA PRO A 355 -6.98 -21.38 5.87
C PRO A 355 -7.04 -21.88 4.42
N LEU A 356 -6.93 -20.95 3.47
CA LEU A 356 -6.41 -21.25 2.14
C LEU A 356 -4.88 -21.25 2.22
N ALA A 357 -4.24 -22.32 1.74
CA ALA A 357 -2.80 -22.42 1.61
C ALA A 357 -2.42 -22.76 0.16
N PHE A 358 -1.41 -22.10 -0.40
CA PHE A 358 -1.00 -22.33 -1.78
C PHE A 358 0.48 -22.07 -2.02
N GLY A 359 1.01 -22.70 -3.06
CA GLY A 359 2.36 -22.56 -3.59
C GLY A 359 2.41 -23.09 -5.03
N SER A 360 3.61 -23.11 -5.63
CA SER A 360 3.79 -23.35 -7.08
C SER A 360 3.27 -24.69 -7.54
N THR A 361 3.30 -25.66 -6.65
CA THR A 361 2.96 -27.06 -6.90
C THR A 361 1.77 -27.53 -6.06
N SER A 362 1.12 -26.66 -5.30
CA SER A 362 0.03 -27.06 -4.41
C SER A 362 -0.97 -25.94 -4.12
N VAL A 363 -2.24 -26.27 -4.08
CA VAL A 363 -3.31 -25.43 -3.51
C VAL A 363 -4.16 -26.32 -2.62
N SER A 364 -4.26 -25.94 -1.35
CA SER A 364 -5.03 -26.66 -0.36
C SER A 364 -6.19 -25.81 0.17
N LEU A 365 -7.40 -26.37 0.00
CA LEU A 365 -8.69 -25.71 0.29
C LEU A 365 -9.37 -26.26 1.55
N ALA A 366 -8.84 -27.35 2.09
CA ALA A 366 -9.39 -28.08 3.24
C ALA A 366 -8.32 -28.43 4.28
N ASN A 367 -7.11 -27.84 4.19
CA ASN A 367 -6.12 -27.97 5.25
C ASN A 367 -6.56 -27.21 6.49
N TYR A 368 -6.13 -27.67 7.66
CA TYR A 368 -6.38 -27.01 8.94
C TYR A 368 -5.06 -26.68 9.63
N ASN A 369 -5.00 -25.48 10.20
CA ASN A 369 -3.78 -24.94 10.78
C ASN A 369 -4.08 -24.34 12.16
N ASN A 370 -3.02 -24.10 12.94
CA ASN A 370 -3.15 -23.61 14.31
C ASN A 370 -3.63 -22.16 14.30
N LYS A 371 -4.68 -21.89 15.09
CA LYS A 371 -5.26 -20.54 15.24
C LYS A 371 -4.25 -19.51 15.75
N VAL A 372 -3.16 -19.94 16.40
CA VAL A 372 -2.09 -19.05 16.87
C VAL A 372 -1.15 -18.57 15.77
N ASP A 373 -1.13 -19.23 14.61
CA ASP A 373 -0.28 -18.85 13.48
C ASP A 373 -0.77 -17.54 12.85
N GLY A 374 0.16 -16.73 12.36
CA GLY A 374 -0.17 -15.49 11.64
C GLY A 374 -0.30 -15.72 10.14
N TYR A 375 -1.47 -15.47 9.56
CA TYR A 375 -1.73 -15.49 8.12
C TYR A 375 -2.38 -14.18 7.64
N ALA A 376 -2.31 -13.92 6.33
CA ALA A 376 -2.91 -12.73 5.74
C ALA A 376 -4.45 -12.83 5.72
N VAL A 377 -5.11 -11.69 5.59
CA VAL A 377 -6.57 -11.60 5.46
C VAL A 377 -6.93 -10.88 4.17
N ARG A 378 -7.89 -11.41 3.43
CA ARG A 378 -8.61 -10.72 2.35
C ARG A 378 -10.10 -10.88 2.59
N CYS A 379 -10.81 -9.77 2.58
CA CYS A 379 -12.22 -9.72 2.91
C CYS A 379 -13.10 -9.88 1.68
N ILE A 380 -14.36 -10.29 1.90
CA ILE A 380 -15.42 -10.26 0.90
C ILE A 380 -16.61 -9.43 1.39
N ALA A 381 -17.31 -8.76 0.48
CA ALA A 381 -18.52 -8.01 0.83
C ALA A 381 -19.67 -8.96 1.21
N VAL A 382 -20.53 -8.49 2.11
CA VAL A 382 -21.74 -9.18 2.58
C VAL A 382 -22.95 -8.81 1.71
#